data_AF-A0A0C9UWX6-F1
#
_entry.id   AF-A0A0C9UWX6-F1
#
_cell.length_a   1.000
_cell.length_b   1.000
_cell.length_c   1.000
_cell.angle_alpha   90.00
_cell.angle_beta   90.00
_cell.angle_gamma   90.00
#
_symmetry.space_group_name_H-M   'P 1'
#
loop_
_entity.id
_entity.type
_entity.pdbx_description
1 polymer ?
#
loop_
_entity_poly.entity_id
_entity_poly.type
_entity_poly.pdbx_seq_one_letter_code
_entity_poly.pdbx_strand_id
1 'polypeptide(L)'
;DGIALIILSLACANIRNCTFPSSKVRALDVLLALSTHLTDEAKLDRLVPYVMDLIHDEAAIVRAAALRTLVQVLMLVKAITPANASIFPEYIFPIIRYLYKDPDVSVRCVLAQCLAYLADTSQ
;
A
#
# COMPACT_ATOMS: atom_id res chain seq x y z
N ASP A 1 -9.26 -7.37 -15.42
CA ASP A 1 -8.68 -6.13 -14.86
C ASP A 1 -9.28 -4.84 -15.45
N GLY A 2 -9.64 -4.77 -16.74
CA GLY A 2 -10.13 -3.53 -17.39
C GLY A 2 -11.16 -2.68 -16.62
N ILE A 3 -12.29 -3.27 -16.19
CA ILE A 3 -13.30 -2.54 -15.39
C ILE A 3 -12.75 -2.16 -14.01
N ALA A 4 -12.01 -3.06 -13.36
CA ALA A 4 -11.39 -2.80 -12.06
C ALA A 4 -10.36 -1.66 -12.13
N LEU A 5 -9.64 -1.51 -13.25
CA LEU A 5 -8.71 -0.41 -13.50
C LEU A 5 -9.41 0.94 -13.65
N ILE A 6 -10.60 0.96 -14.29
CA ILE A 6 -11.42 2.17 -14.38
C ILE A 6 -11.88 2.59 -12.98
N ILE A 7 -12.40 1.64 -12.19
CA ILE A 7 -12.86 1.91 -10.83
C ILE A 7 -11.68 2.33 -9.94
N LEU A 8 -10.52 1.66 -10.06
CA LEU A 8 -9.29 2.02 -9.38
C LEU A 8 -8.89 3.47 -9.67
N SER A 9 -8.87 3.85 -10.95
CA SER A 9 -8.47 5.20 -11.38
C SER A 9 -9.43 6.26 -10.83
N LEU A 10 -10.73 5.99 -10.85
CA LEU A 10 -11.75 6.87 -10.26
C LEU A 10 -11.57 6.99 -8.74
N ALA A 11 -11.33 5.88 -8.03
CA ALA A 11 -11.09 5.89 -6.60
C ALA A 11 -9.84 6.73 -6.25
N CYS A 12 -8.71 6.47 -6.91
CA CYS A 12 -7.46 7.20 -6.72
C CYS A 12 -7.59 8.72 -6.99
N ALA A 13 -8.42 9.12 -7.96
CA ALA A 13 -8.68 10.53 -8.23
C ALA A 13 -9.44 11.22 -7.08
N ASN A 14 -10.35 10.52 -6.42
CA ASN A 14 -11.16 11.09 -5.32
C ASN A 14 -10.44 11.09 -3.98
N ILE A 15 -9.63 10.06 -3.70
CA ILE A 15 -8.91 9.93 -2.42
C ILE A 15 -7.93 11.08 -2.20
N ARG A 16 -7.26 11.56 -3.26
CA ARG A 16 -6.35 12.72 -3.17
C ARG A 16 -7.04 14.00 -2.71
N ASN A 17 -8.35 14.11 -2.96
CA ASN A 17 -9.16 15.28 -2.57
C ASN A 17 -9.89 15.06 -1.24
N CYS A 18 -9.76 13.89 -0.60
CA CYS A 18 -10.40 13.63 0.68
C CYS A 18 -9.69 14.42 1.79
N THR A 19 -10.46 15.20 2.54
CA THR A 19 -9.97 15.98 3.69
C THR A 19 -10.00 15.17 4.99
N PHE A 20 -10.96 14.26 5.13
CA PHE A 20 -11.13 13.47 6.35
C PHE A 20 -10.25 12.20 6.33
N PRO A 21 -9.44 11.95 7.38
CA PRO A 21 -8.64 10.73 7.51
C PRO A 21 -9.48 9.45 7.40
N SER A 22 -10.69 9.45 7.97
CA SER A 22 -11.61 8.31 7.89
C SER A 22 -11.99 7.95 6.46
N SER A 23 -12.22 8.94 5.59
CA SER A 23 -12.51 8.71 4.17
C SER A 23 -11.33 8.06 3.44
N LYS A 24 -10.10 8.50 3.73
CA LYS A 24 -8.88 7.91 3.16
C LYS A 24 -8.72 6.45 3.60
N VAL A 25 -8.95 6.15 4.89
CA VAL A 25 -8.92 4.78 5.41
C VAL A 25 -9.96 3.90 4.73
N ARG A 26 -11.22 4.37 4.61
CA ARG A 26 -12.27 3.63 3.90
C ARG A 26 -11.94 3.38 2.45
N ALA A 27 -11.27 4.33 1.81
CA ALA A 27 -10.89 4.17 0.43
C ALA A 27 -9.73 3.18 0.26
N LEU A 28 -8.80 3.11 1.21
CA LEU A 28 -7.80 2.03 1.26
C LEU A 28 -8.45 0.64 1.36
N ASP A 29 -9.55 0.50 2.14
CA ASP A 29 -10.33 -0.76 2.18
C ASP A 29 -10.90 -1.11 0.79
N VAL A 30 -11.44 -0.12 0.07
CA VAL A 30 -11.97 -0.31 -1.30
C VAL A 30 -10.85 -0.68 -2.28
N LEU A 31 -9.71 -0.01 -2.20
CA LEU A 31 -8.54 -0.30 -3.02
C LEU A 31 -8.03 -1.73 -2.79
N LEU A 32 -7.99 -2.18 -1.54
CA LEU A 32 -7.63 -3.54 -1.20
C LEU A 32 -8.63 -4.56 -1.78
N ALA A 33 -9.92 -4.30 -1.68
CA ALA A 33 -10.93 -5.18 -2.27
C ALA A 33 -10.76 -5.30 -3.79
N LEU A 34 -10.54 -4.17 -4.47
CA LEU A 34 -10.29 -4.12 -5.92
C LEU A 34 -9.01 -4.87 -6.32
N SER A 35 -7.99 -4.90 -5.47
CA SER A 35 -6.72 -5.55 -5.77
C SER A 35 -6.88 -7.02 -6.16
N THR A 36 -7.87 -7.72 -5.60
CA THR A 36 -8.17 -9.12 -5.92
C THR A 36 -8.60 -9.35 -7.38
N HIS A 37 -8.99 -8.29 -8.09
CA HIS A 37 -9.43 -8.30 -9.48
C HIS A 37 -8.40 -7.70 -10.46
N LEU A 38 -7.24 -7.29 -9.95
CA LEU A 38 -6.15 -6.71 -10.73
C LEU A 38 -5.11 -7.79 -11.10
N THR A 39 -4.41 -7.58 -12.20
CA THR A 39 -3.17 -8.32 -12.52
C THR A 39 -2.06 -7.94 -11.55
N ASP A 40 -1.02 -8.76 -11.43
CA ASP A 40 0.12 -8.45 -10.55
C ASP A 40 0.87 -7.20 -11.03
N GLU A 41 1.03 -7.05 -12.34
CA GLU A 41 1.55 -5.83 -12.97
C GLU A 41 0.72 -4.59 -12.57
N ALA A 42 -0.61 -4.63 -12.68
CA ALA A 42 -1.44 -3.50 -12.27
C ALA A 42 -1.37 -3.19 -10.76
N LYS A 43 -1.19 -4.21 -9.90
CA LYS A 43 -0.97 -3.99 -8.47
C LYS A 43 0.35 -3.25 -8.24
N LEU A 44 1.42 -3.74 -8.85
CA LEU A 44 2.78 -3.23 -8.63
C LEU A 44 3.00 -1.84 -9.26
N ASP A 45 2.45 -1.60 -10.46
CA ASP A 45 2.75 -0.38 -11.23
C ASP A 45 1.80 0.78 -10.91
N ARG A 46 0.61 0.50 -10.38
CA ARG A 46 -0.42 1.53 -10.13
C ARG A 46 -0.85 1.59 -8.69
N LEU A 47 -1.26 0.46 -8.12
CA LEU A 47 -1.85 0.43 -6.79
C LEU A 47 -0.80 0.67 -5.71
N VAL A 48 0.35 0.00 -5.78
CA VAL A 48 1.44 0.14 -4.80
C VAL A 48 1.94 1.59 -4.74
N PRO A 49 2.35 2.26 -5.84
CA PRO A 49 2.77 3.66 -5.79
C PRO A 49 1.71 4.58 -5.16
N TYR A 50 0.43 4.33 -5.45
CA TYR A 50 -0.65 5.13 -4.88
C TYR A 50 -0.80 4.96 -3.36
N VAL A 51 -0.75 3.71 -2.87
CA VAL A 51 -0.79 3.44 -1.42
C VAL A 51 0.43 4.04 -0.73
N MET A 52 1.59 4.07 -1.41
CA MET A 52 2.82 4.64 -0.89
C MET A 52 2.74 6.16 -0.67
N ASP A 53 2.01 6.88 -1.52
CA ASP A 53 1.74 8.30 -1.28
C ASP A 53 0.98 8.51 0.04
N LEU A 54 0.03 7.63 0.36
CA LEU A 54 -0.75 7.68 1.61
C LEU A 54 0.04 7.25 2.85
N ILE A 55 1.19 6.60 2.69
CA ILE A 55 2.09 6.28 3.81
C ILE A 55 2.72 7.56 4.40
N HIS A 56 2.75 8.65 3.64
CA HIS A 56 3.28 9.95 4.10
C HIS A 56 2.18 10.91 4.55
N ASP A 57 0.96 10.43 4.78
CA ASP A 57 -0.16 11.27 5.22
C ASP A 57 0.07 11.87 6.60
N GLU A 58 -0.40 13.09 6.84
CA GLU A 58 -0.32 13.78 8.14
C GLU A 58 -0.98 12.96 9.27
N ALA A 59 -2.08 12.26 8.96
CA ALA A 59 -2.82 11.49 9.95
C ALA A 59 -2.21 10.09 10.15
N ALA A 60 -1.79 9.80 11.38
CA ALA A 60 -1.20 8.50 11.75
C ALA A 60 -2.11 7.30 11.40
N ILE A 61 -3.43 7.46 11.54
CA ILE A 61 -4.39 6.40 11.18
C ILE A 61 -4.37 6.06 9.69
N VAL A 62 -4.12 7.05 8.82
CA VAL A 62 -4.01 6.84 7.37
C VAL A 62 -2.69 6.15 7.04
N ARG A 63 -1.57 6.61 7.62
CA ARG A 63 -0.26 5.94 7.45
C ARG A 63 -0.31 4.48 7.88
N ALA A 64 -0.89 4.20 9.05
CA ALA A 64 -1.06 2.85 9.57
C ALA A 64 -1.97 1.98 8.69
N ALA A 65 -3.08 2.54 8.17
CA ALA A 65 -3.93 1.83 7.23
C ALA A 65 -3.21 1.54 5.91
N ALA A 66 -2.51 2.53 5.35
CA ALA A 66 -1.76 2.41 4.10
C ALA A 66 -0.68 1.33 4.20
N LEU A 67 0.05 1.25 5.32
CA LEU A 67 1.03 0.19 5.55
C LEU A 67 0.39 -1.21 5.54
N ARG A 68 -0.76 -1.40 6.21
CA ARG A 68 -1.47 -2.69 6.16
C ARG A 68 -1.92 -3.03 4.74
N THR A 69 -2.53 -2.06 4.06
CA THR A 69 -2.99 -2.23 2.68
C THR A 69 -1.84 -2.60 1.76
N LEU A 70 -0.69 -1.93 1.86
CA LEU A 70 0.51 -2.24 1.09
C LEU A 70 0.94 -3.69 1.28
N VAL A 71 1.08 -4.13 2.52
CA VAL A 71 1.53 -5.50 2.86
C VAL A 71 0.54 -6.53 2.32
N GLN A 72 -0.77 -6.29 2.50
CA GLN A 72 -1.80 -7.20 2.00
C GLN A 72 -1.83 -7.26 0.47
N VAL A 73 -1.63 -6.13 -0.23
CA VAL A 73 -1.53 -6.10 -1.69
C VAL A 73 -0.30 -6.90 -2.16
N LEU A 74 0.85 -6.74 -1.50
CA LEU A 74 2.07 -7.49 -1.82
C LEU A 74 1.89 -9.01 -1.62
N MET A 75 1.19 -9.42 -0.56
CA MET A 75 0.86 -10.84 -0.35
C MET A 75 -0.04 -11.44 -1.43
N LEU A 76 -0.79 -10.61 -2.18
CA LEU A 76 -1.63 -11.06 -3.29
C LEU A 76 -0.88 -11.17 -4.62
N VAL A 77 0.35 -10.62 -4.69
CA VAL A 77 1.21 -10.73 -5.87
C VAL A 77 1.82 -12.12 -5.90
N LYS A 78 1.56 -12.88 -6.96
CA LYS A 78 2.00 -14.27 -7.11
C LYS A 78 3.33 -14.40 -7.85
N ALA A 79 3.64 -13.44 -8.72
CA ALA A 79 4.87 -13.44 -9.49
C ALA A 79 5.48 -12.03 -9.54
N ILE A 80 6.73 -11.92 -9.10
CA ILE A 80 7.54 -10.73 -9.33
C ILE A 80 8.30 -10.94 -10.64
N THR A 81 8.05 -10.07 -11.62
CA THR A 81 8.79 -10.08 -12.90
C THR A 81 10.19 -9.49 -12.69
N PRO A 82 11.17 -9.79 -13.56
CA PRO A 82 12.49 -9.16 -13.49
C PRO A 82 12.45 -7.62 -13.51
N ALA A 83 11.44 -7.04 -14.18
CA ALA A 83 11.21 -5.60 -14.21
C ALA A 83 10.87 -5.02 -12.82
N ASN A 84 10.27 -5.82 -11.94
CA ASN A 84 9.78 -5.42 -10.62
C ASN A 84 10.64 -5.98 -9.48
N ALA A 85 11.76 -6.63 -9.80
CA ALA A 85 12.67 -7.25 -8.83
C ALA A 85 13.27 -6.25 -7.85
N SER A 86 13.36 -4.96 -8.22
CA SER A 86 13.90 -3.92 -7.36
C SER A 86 12.88 -3.32 -6.38
N ILE A 87 11.61 -3.76 -6.41
CA ILE A 87 10.56 -3.16 -5.57
C ILE A 87 10.89 -3.23 -4.07
N PHE A 88 11.48 -4.33 -3.61
CA PHE A 88 11.88 -4.45 -2.21
C PHE A 88 13.05 -3.54 -1.83
N PRO A 89 14.23 -3.64 -2.48
CA PRO A 89 15.38 -2.83 -2.10
C PRO A 89 15.19 -1.34 -2.35
N GLU A 90 14.50 -0.96 -3.43
CA GLU A 90 14.38 0.44 -3.85
C GLU A 90 13.14 1.13 -3.31
N TYR A 91 12.07 0.39 -2.95
CA TYR A 91 10.81 0.99 -2.50
C TYR A 91 10.38 0.54 -1.10
N ILE A 92 10.29 -0.77 -0.83
CA ILE A 92 9.77 -1.27 0.45
C ILE A 92 10.74 -0.98 1.61
N PHE A 93 12.04 -1.26 1.46
CA PHE A 93 13.01 -1.04 2.54
C PHE A 93 13.17 0.42 2.96
N PRO A 94 13.20 1.42 2.04
CA PRO A 94 13.13 2.83 2.41
C PRO A 94 11.91 3.17 3.29
N ILE A 95 10.74 2.62 2.97
CA ILE A 95 9.52 2.84 3.76
C ILE A 95 9.62 2.23 5.15
N ILE A 96 10.14 1.00 5.28
CA ILE A 96 10.34 0.38 6.60
C ILE A 96 11.25 1.28 7.45
N ARG A 97 12.33 1.82 6.88
CA ARG A 97 13.25 2.73 7.59
C ARG A 97 12.57 4.04 7.99
N TYR A 98 11.70 4.58 7.13
CA TYR A 98 10.91 5.76 7.41
C TYR A 98 9.92 5.51 8.56
N LEU A 99 9.08 4.48 8.45
CA LEU A 99 8.02 4.17 9.41
C LEU A 99 8.55 3.64 10.75
N TYR A 100 9.74 3.06 10.78
CA TYR A 100 10.40 2.70 12.03
C TYR A 100 10.62 3.90 12.95
N LYS A 101 10.77 5.09 12.36
CA LYS A 101 10.95 6.37 13.07
C LYS A 101 9.66 7.18 13.17
N ASP A 102 8.50 6.60 12.85
CA ASP A 102 7.23 7.33 12.90
C ASP A 102 6.98 7.87 14.31
N PRO A 103 6.60 9.16 14.45
CA PRO A 103 6.33 9.76 15.76
C PRO A 103 5.21 9.03 16.50
N ASP A 104 4.23 8.48 15.78
CA ASP A 104 3.09 7.80 16.37
C ASP A 104 3.41 6.32 16.65
N VAL A 105 3.21 5.91 17.90
CA VAL A 105 3.43 4.54 18.35
C VAL A 105 2.55 3.56 17.60
N SER A 106 1.31 3.94 17.26
CA SER A 106 0.36 3.05 16.57
C SER A 106 0.87 2.63 15.20
N VAL A 107 1.52 3.54 14.46
CA VAL A 107 2.11 3.24 13.15
C VAL A 107 3.28 2.25 13.32
N ARG A 108 4.15 2.49 14.31
CA ARG A 108 5.26 1.58 14.62
C ARG A 108 4.79 0.19 15.06
N CYS A 109 3.70 0.10 15.82
CA CYS A 109 3.08 -1.18 16.19
C CYS A 109 2.57 -1.95 14.96
N VAL A 110 1.97 -1.26 14.00
CA VAL A 110 1.52 -1.88 12.73
C VAL A 110 2.71 -2.34 11.91
N LEU A 111 3.77 -1.54 11.81
CA LEU A 111 5.00 -1.96 11.14
C LEU A 111 5.53 -3.26 11.74
N ALA A 112 5.63 -3.33 13.07
CA ALA A 112 6.09 -4.53 13.77
C ALA A 112 5.24 -5.76 13.45
N GLN A 113 3.91 -5.62 13.34
CA GLN A 113 2.99 -6.70 12.95
C GLN A 113 3.20 -7.16 11.50
N CYS A 114 3.61 -6.24 10.63
CA CYS A 114 3.79 -6.50 9.20
C CYS A 114 5.18 -7.04 8.82
N LEU A 115 6.19 -6.88 9.69
CA LEU A 115 7.59 -7.23 9.37
C LEU A 115 7.77 -8.70 8.94
N ALA A 116 7.09 -9.64 9.60
CA ALA A 116 7.18 -11.05 9.25
C ALA A 116 6.70 -11.31 7.82
N TYR A 117 5.54 -10.76 7.45
CA TYR A 117 4.99 -10.88 6.10
C TYR A 117 5.89 -10.23 5.04
N LEU A 118 6.48 -9.07 5.35
CA LEU A 118 7.42 -8.42 4.44
C LEU A 118 8.70 -9.23 4.25
N ALA A 119 9.18 -9.90 5.30
CA ALA A 119 10.33 -10.80 5.20
C ALA A 119 10.01 -12.01 4.31
N ASP A 120 8.86 -12.65 4.51
CA ASP A 120 8.43 -13.81 3.71
C ASP A 120 8.23 -13.45 2.23
N THR A 121 7.65 -12.28 1.94
CA THR A 121 7.41 -11.82 0.56
C THR A 121 8.69 -11.36 -0.16
N SER A 122 9.80 -11.18 0.56
CA SER A 122 11.07 -10.67 0.00
C SER A 122 12.05 -11.75 -0.49
N GLN A 123 11.68 -13.02 -0.36
CA GLN A 123 12.47 -14.18 -0.81
C GLN A 123 12.36 -14.40 -2.32
#